data_AF-A0A1F1ZGK9-F1
#
_entry.id   AF-A0A1F1ZGK9-F1
#
_cell.length_a   1.000
_cell.length_b   1.000
_cell.length_c   1.000
_cell.angle_alpha   90.00
_cell.angle_beta   90.00
_cell.angle_gamma   90.00
#
_symmetry.space_group_name_H-M   'P 1'
#
loop_
_entity.id
_entity.type
_entity.pdbx_description
1 polymer ?
#
loop_
_entity_poly.entity_id
_entity_poly.type
_entity_poly.pdbx_seq_one_letter_code
_entity_poly.pdbx_strand_id
1 'polypeptide(L)'
;MTTNQKKRVETAARGLTILRLMQWGRQYTARELAEALGVSERTVREYIAQLRRDGYNIHSAPGVEGLYEIRSGDFIPALFFNEKEFDLILKGLRALPYLLGNNHPDVAEPMSLYRQIVRQLPYGTDYRVSEEIRDFEWNMQKMAAKATAYDRRS
;
A
#
# COMPACT_ATOMS: atom_id res chain seq x y z
N MET A 1 -16.56 2.07 26.70
CA MET A 1 -15.26 1.82 26.02
C MET A 1 -14.17 1.85 27.08
N THR A 2 -13.33 0.81 27.17
CA THR A 2 -12.33 0.70 28.24
C THR A 2 -11.13 1.62 27.98
N THR A 3 -10.49 2.09 29.05
CA THR A 3 -9.30 2.96 29.03
C THR A 3 -8.17 2.39 28.15
N ASN A 4 -8.10 1.06 28.05
CA ASN A 4 -7.08 0.37 27.27
C ASN A 4 -7.33 0.47 25.74
N GLN A 5 -8.59 0.50 25.30
CA GLN A 5 -8.96 0.69 23.89
C GLN A 5 -8.68 2.12 23.41
N LYS A 6 -8.98 3.14 24.23
CA LYS A 6 -8.64 4.54 23.94
C LYS A 6 -7.14 4.72 23.74
N LYS A 7 -6.33 4.15 24.64
CA LYS A 7 -4.87 4.23 24.56
C LYS A 7 -4.30 3.59 23.29
N ARG A 8 -4.87 2.47 22.83
CA ARG A 8 -4.46 1.81 21.58
C ARG A 8 -4.77 2.64 20.34
N VAL A 9 -5.97 3.22 20.25
CA VAL A 9 -6.36 4.07 19.12
C VAL A 9 -5.52 5.35 19.07
N GLU A 10 -5.25 5.97 20.22
CA GLU A 10 -4.38 7.14 20.33
C GLU A 10 -2.92 6.82 19.93
N THR A 11 -2.41 5.66 20.32
CA THR A 11 -1.07 5.19 19.94
C THR A 11 -0.98 4.92 18.44
N ALA A 12 -1.98 4.28 17.84
CA ALA A 12 -2.03 4.04 16.40
C ALA A 12 -2.11 5.36 15.60
N ALA A 13 -2.93 6.32 16.06
CA ALA A 13 -3.03 7.64 15.44
C ALA A 13 -1.68 8.40 15.48
N ARG A 14 -0.97 8.37 16.62
CA ARG A 14 0.36 8.99 16.74
C ARG A 14 1.43 8.26 15.92
N GLY A 15 1.34 6.94 15.79
CA GLY A 15 2.19 6.16 14.89
C GLY A 15 2.01 6.53 13.41
N LEU A 16 0.76 6.74 12.97
CA LEU A 16 0.46 7.20 11.62
C LEU A 16 0.98 8.62 11.36
N THR A 17 0.95 9.51 12.36
CA THR A 17 1.54 10.84 12.26
C THR A 17 3.06 10.79 12.11
N ILE A 18 3.75 9.92 12.86
CA ILE A 18 5.20 9.67 12.70
C ILE A 18 5.51 9.23 11.27
N LEU A 19 4.76 8.27 10.74
CA LEU A 19 4.96 7.78 9.38
C LEU A 19 4.78 8.89 8.34
N ARG A 20 3.77 9.75 8.51
CA ARG A 20 3.52 10.88 7.61
C ARG A 20 4.62 11.93 7.63
N LEU A 21 5.23 12.17 8.80
CA LEU A 21 6.37 13.10 8.93
C LEU A 21 7.62 12.56 8.24
N MET A 22 7.83 11.24 8.24
CA MET A 22 9.04 10.59 7.72
C MET A 22 8.97 10.19 6.23
N GLN A 23 7.83 10.34 5.56
CA GLN A 23 7.57 9.86 4.20
C GLN A 23 8.38 10.54 3.07
N TRP A 24 9.21 11.55 3.36
CA TRP A 24 9.99 12.28 2.35
C TRP A 24 11.52 12.10 2.44
N GLY A 25 11.99 10.97 2.98
CA GLY A 25 13.43 10.67 3.05
C GLY A 25 14.22 11.64 3.95
N ARG A 26 13.51 12.43 4.77
CA ARG A 26 14.12 13.29 5.79
C ARG A 26 14.44 12.47 7.03
N GLN A 27 15.65 12.67 7.53
CA GLN A 27 16.10 12.12 8.80
C GLN A 27 15.59 13.02 9.93
N TYR A 28 15.07 12.41 10.99
CA TYR A 28 14.59 13.13 12.17
C TYR A 28 15.27 12.61 13.43
N THR A 29 15.64 13.50 14.34
CA THR A 29 16.05 13.14 15.71
C THR A 29 14.83 12.73 16.55
N ALA A 30 15.08 12.05 17.67
CA ALA A 30 14.02 11.77 18.66
C ALA A 30 13.34 13.07 19.15
N ARG A 31 14.14 14.13 19.27
CA ARG A 31 13.72 15.45 19.75
C ARG A 31 12.81 16.18 18.76
N GLU A 32 13.17 16.22 17.49
CA GLU A 32 12.34 16.87 16.46
C GLU A 32 10.97 16.18 16.33
N LEU A 33 10.94 14.85 16.43
CA LEU A 33 9.69 14.09 16.46
C LEU A 33 8.88 14.38 17.73
N ALA A 34 9.55 14.51 18.88
CA ALA A 34 8.91 14.82 20.16
C ALA A 34 8.26 16.20 20.13
N GLU A 35 8.96 17.21 19.60
CA GLU A 35 8.47 18.57 19.42
C GLU A 35 7.28 18.61 18.44
N ALA A 36 7.37 17.92 17.30
CA ALA A 36 6.30 17.88 16.30
C ALA A 36 5.02 17.16 16.80
N LEU A 37 5.18 16.17 17.66
CA LEU A 37 4.07 15.37 18.20
C LEU A 37 3.54 15.91 19.55
N GLY A 38 4.23 16.87 20.16
CA GLY A 38 3.90 17.39 21.50
C GLY A 38 4.03 16.34 22.61
N VAL A 39 4.99 15.41 22.50
CA VAL A 39 5.21 14.32 23.46
C VAL A 39 6.68 14.28 23.91
N SER A 40 7.02 13.42 24.88
CA SER A 40 8.42 13.23 25.30
C SER A 40 9.21 12.38 24.31
N GLU A 41 10.54 12.58 24.23
CA GLU A 41 11.44 11.71 23.45
C GLU A 41 11.32 10.23 23.84
N ARG A 42 11.09 9.94 25.13
CA ARG A 42 10.84 8.57 25.61
C ARG A 42 9.61 7.97 24.92
N THR A 43 8.53 8.76 24.81
CA THR A 43 7.28 8.34 24.16
C THR A 43 7.48 8.14 22.67
N VAL A 44 8.28 8.98 22.01
CA VAL A 44 8.67 8.79 20.61
C VAL A 44 9.42 7.46 20.42
N ARG A 45 10.40 7.16 21.28
CA ARG A 45 11.13 5.88 21.24
C ARG A 45 10.20 4.67 21.44
N GLU A 46 9.22 4.78 22.33
CA GLU A 46 8.18 3.76 22.55
C GLU A 46 7.29 3.58 21.31
N TYR A 47 6.88 4.66 20.64
CA TYR A 47 6.09 4.60 19.41
C TYR A 47 6.88 4.05 18.23
N ILE A 48 8.14 4.42 18.07
CA ILE A 48 9.04 3.85 17.05
C ILE A 48 9.25 2.36 17.30
N ALA A 49 9.43 1.93 18.55
CA ALA A 49 9.53 0.52 18.90
C ALA A 49 8.21 -0.25 18.65
N GLN A 50 7.06 0.42 18.77
CA GLN A 50 5.77 -0.16 18.37
C GLN A 50 5.68 -0.30 16.85
N LEU A 51 6.00 0.74 16.09
CA LEU A 51 6.02 0.69 14.62
C LEU A 51 6.97 -0.40 14.09
N ARG A 52 8.16 -0.56 14.69
CA ARG A 52 9.08 -1.66 14.34
C ARG A 52 8.46 -3.04 14.58
N ARG A 53 7.75 -3.23 15.70
CA ARG A 53 7.03 -4.47 16.00
C ARG A 53 5.86 -4.72 15.04
N ASP A 54 5.27 -3.66 14.52
CA ASP A 54 4.18 -3.71 13.54
C ASP A 54 4.68 -3.86 12.09
N GLY A 55 6.00 -3.98 11.87
CA GLY A 55 6.61 -4.31 10.58
C GLY A 55 7.20 -3.12 9.80
N TYR A 56 7.24 -1.91 10.38
CA TYR A 56 7.83 -0.75 9.70
C TYR A 56 9.36 -0.73 9.83
N ASN A 57 10.06 -0.60 8.70
CA ASN A 57 11.53 -0.60 8.61
C ASN A 57 12.15 0.76 9.00
N ILE A 58 12.09 1.11 10.28
CA ILE A 58 12.65 2.36 10.82
C ILE A 58 14.11 2.12 11.23
N HIS A 59 15.04 2.72 10.49
CA HIS A 59 16.48 2.71 10.80
C HIS A 59 16.82 3.76 11.84
N SER A 60 17.81 3.47 12.67
CA SER A 60 18.42 4.43 13.59
C SER A 60 19.91 4.48 13.32
N ALA A 61 20.42 5.61 12.84
CA ALA A 61 21.85 5.79 12.62
C ALA A 61 22.59 5.92 13.98
N PRO A 62 23.76 5.28 14.16
CA PRO A 62 24.54 5.44 15.39
C PRO A 62 25.06 6.87 15.56
N GLY A 63 24.79 7.48 16.73
CA GLY A 63 25.21 8.85 17.10
C GLY A 63 24.48 9.36 18.35
N VAL A 64 24.96 10.45 18.97
CA VAL A 64 24.47 11.01 20.26
C VAL A 64 22.97 11.37 20.23
N GLU A 65 22.44 11.77 19.07
CA GLU A 65 21.03 12.15 18.86
C GLU A 65 20.19 11.08 18.13
N GLY A 66 20.83 10.01 17.62
CA GLY A 66 20.21 8.89 16.91
C GLY A 66 19.18 9.31 15.84
N LEU A 67 19.63 9.57 14.60
CA LEU A 67 18.73 9.94 13.51
C LEU A 67 17.87 8.75 13.10
N TYR A 68 16.55 8.95 13.07
CA TYR A 68 15.59 8.02 12.54
C TYR A 68 15.30 8.31 11.07
N GLU A 69 15.35 7.26 10.27
CA GLU A 69 15.06 7.30 8.84
C GLU A 69 14.16 6.13 8.47
N ILE A 70 13.18 6.36 7.61
CA ILE A 70 12.50 5.28 6.88
C ILE A 70 13.30 5.06 5.60
N ARG A 71 14.11 4.01 5.59
CA ARG A 71 14.82 3.61 4.36
C ARG A 71 13.82 2.90 3.45
N SER A 72 13.76 3.30 2.18
CA SER A 72 12.99 2.60 1.16
C SER A 72 13.64 1.24 0.90
N GLY A 73 13.08 0.17 1.47
CA GLY A 73 13.56 -1.20 1.30
C GLY A 73 12.61 -2.20 1.94
N ASP A 74 12.09 -3.10 1.10
CA ASP A 74 11.24 -4.28 1.36
C ASP A 74 9.79 -4.06 1.81
N PHE A 75 9.30 -2.83 1.80
CA PHE A 75 7.90 -2.56 2.13
C PHE A 75 7.35 -1.46 1.21
N ILE A 76 6.30 -1.81 0.46
CA ILE A 76 5.46 -0.84 -0.22
C ILE A 76 4.67 -0.12 0.89
N PRO A 77 4.83 1.20 1.08
CA PRO A 77 4.08 1.94 2.08
C PRO A 77 2.58 1.67 1.93
N ALA A 78 1.80 1.72 3.01
CA ALA A 78 0.35 1.62 2.90
C ALA A 78 -0.16 2.74 1.99
N LEU A 79 -0.47 2.39 0.74
CA LEU A 79 -0.91 3.31 -0.29
C LEU A 79 -2.42 3.53 -0.11
N PHE A 80 -2.80 4.78 0.13
CA PHE A 80 -4.19 5.19 0.04
C PHE A 80 -4.48 5.48 -1.43
N PHE A 81 -5.45 4.76 -2.00
CA PHE A 81 -5.92 5.00 -3.35
C PHE A 81 -7.27 5.69 -3.30
N ASN A 82 -7.48 6.66 -4.17
CA ASN A 82 -8.84 7.09 -4.48
C ASN A 82 -9.55 6.07 -5.38
N GLU A 83 -10.85 6.21 -5.54
CA GLU A 83 -11.69 5.27 -6.30
C GLU A 83 -11.21 5.05 -7.74
N LYS A 84 -10.72 6.10 -8.41
CA LYS A 84 -10.22 6.02 -9.79
C LYS A 84 -8.83 5.37 -9.88
N GLU A 85 -7.94 5.71 -8.95
CA GLU A 85 -6.60 5.11 -8.87
C GLU A 85 -6.69 3.61 -8.60
N PHE A 86 -7.60 3.23 -7.71
CA PHE A 86 -7.85 1.84 -7.38
C PHE A 86 -8.37 1.05 -8.58
N ASP A 87 -9.36 1.60 -9.29
CA ASP A 87 -9.89 1.04 -10.52
C ASP A 87 -8.80 0.86 -11.60
N LEU A 88 -7.95 1.87 -11.80
CA LEU A 88 -6.81 1.80 -12.72
C LEU A 88 -5.83 0.67 -12.38
N ILE A 89 -5.50 0.49 -11.10
CA ILE A 89 -4.61 -0.58 -10.65
C ILE A 89 -5.24 -1.94 -10.93
N LEU A 90 -6.51 -2.13 -10.56
CA LEU A 90 -7.18 -3.40 -10.76
C LEU A 90 -7.30 -3.76 -12.24
N LYS A 91 -7.63 -2.79 -13.10
CA LYS A 91 -7.64 -2.95 -14.56
C LYS A 91 -6.25 -3.30 -15.09
N GLY A 92 -5.20 -2.64 -14.61
CA GLY A 92 -3.82 -2.97 -14.95
C GLY A 92 -3.46 -4.42 -14.60
N LEU A 93 -3.76 -4.87 -13.38
CA LEU A 93 -3.53 -6.25 -12.93
C LEU A 93 -4.31 -7.27 -13.78
N ARG A 94 -5.55 -6.94 -14.17
CA ARG A 94 -6.39 -7.79 -15.04
C ARG A 94 -6.01 -7.75 -16.51
N ALA A 95 -5.26 -6.74 -16.97
CA ALA A 95 -4.78 -6.66 -18.35
C ALA A 95 -3.60 -7.61 -18.61
N LEU A 96 -2.79 -7.91 -17.59
CA LEU A 96 -1.55 -8.68 -17.73
C LEU A 96 -1.69 -10.03 -18.44
N PRO A 97 -2.71 -10.89 -18.13
CA PRO A 97 -2.88 -12.14 -18.86
C PRO A 97 -3.12 -11.95 -20.36
N TYR A 98 -3.76 -10.84 -20.76
CA TYR A 98 -4.01 -10.50 -22.16
C TYR A 98 -2.78 -9.93 -22.86
N LEU A 99 -1.87 -9.29 -22.12
CA LEU A 99 -0.65 -8.70 -22.65
C LEU A 99 0.51 -9.70 -22.74
N LEU A 100 0.63 -10.57 -21.73
CA LEU A 100 1.79 -11.46 -21.57
C LEU A 100 1.45 -12.94 -21.80
N GLY A 101 0.16 -13.27 -21.84
CA GLY A 101 -0.33 -14.64 -21.91
C GLY A 101 -0.56 -15.27 -20.53
N ASN A 102 -1.57 -16.13 -20.44
CA ASN A 102 -2.05 -16.68 -19.16
C ASN A 102 -1.02 -17.48 -18.35
N ASN A 103 0.01 -18.02 -19.01
CA ASN A 103 1.05 -18.85 -18.39
C ASN A 103 2.35 -18.08 -18.10
N HIS A 104 2.37 -16.76 -18.33
CA HIS A 104 3.56 -15.96 -18.13
C HIS A 104 3.91 -15.87 -16.63
N PRO A 105 5.18 -16.05 -16.22
CA PRO A 105 5.58 -16.04 -14.81
C PRO A 105 5.14 -14.76 -14.08
N ASP A 106 5.20 -13.62 -14.76
CA ASP A 106 4.83 -12.31 -14.21
C ASP A 106 3.30 -12.08 -14.06
N VAL A 107 2.45 -13.08 -14.36
CA VAL A 107 0.98 -12.97 -14.21
C VAL A 107 0.49 -13.54 -12.87
N ALA A 108 1.19 -14.53 -12.31
CA ALA A 108 0.73 -15.27 -11.13
C ALA A 108 0.74 -14.43 -9.84
N GLU A 109 1.79 -13.64 -9.66
CA GLU A 109 1.99 -12.80 -8.47
C GLU A 109 1.03 -11.58 -8.46
N PRO A 110 0.89 -10.79 -9.55
CA PRO A 110 -0.06 -9.69 -9.62
C PRO A 110 -1.54 -10.12 -9.44
N MET A 111 -1.90 -11.32 -9.90
CA MET A 111 -3.25 -11.86 -9.74
C MET A 111 -3.55 -12.24 -8.27
N SER A 112 -2.53 -12.58 -7.49
CA SER A 112 -2.67 -12.81 -6.05
C SER A 112 -2.88 -11.50 -5.30
N LEU A 113 -2.18 -10.44 -5.70
CA LEU A 113 -2.41 -9.09 -5.21
C LEU A 113 -3.83 -8.60 -5.52
N TYR A 114 -4.32 -8.79 -6.76
CA TYR A 114 -5.71 -8.49 -7.13
C TYR A 114 -6.72 -9.17 -6.18
N ARG A 115 -6.56 -10.49 -5.95
CA ARG A 115 -7.45 -11.25 -5.07
C ARG A 115 -7.41 -10.77 -3.61
N GLN A 116 -6.24 -10.37 -3.16
CA GLN A 116 -6.06 -9.86 -1.80
C GLN A 116 -6.70 -8.48 -1.65
N ILE A 117 -6.52 -7.61 -2.64
CA ILE A 117 -7.11 -6.27 -2.67
C ILE A 117 -8.64 -6.35 -2.66
N VAL A 118 -9.24 -7.15 -3.55
CA VAL A 118 -10.71 -7.29 -3.62
C VAL A 118 -11.29 -7.80 -2.31
N ARG A 119 -10.63 -8.76 -1.63
CA ARG A 119 -11.07 -9.27 -0.32
C ARG A 119 -11.04 -8.25 0.81
N GLN A 120 -10.23 -7.20 0.69
CA GLN A 120 -10.09 -6.18 1.73
C GLN A 120 -11.05 -5.00 1.53
N LEU A 121 -11.87 -5.02 0.48
CA LEU A 121 -12.83 -3.95 0.22
C LEU A 121 -13.96 -3.90 1.25
N PRO A 122 -14.43 -2.70 1.63
CA PRO A 122 -15.65 -2.55 2.42
C PRO A 122 -16.86 -3.17 1.70
N TYR A 123 -17.81 -3.67 2.48
CA TYR A 123 -19.06 -4.23 1.96
C TYR A 123 -19.79 -3.22 1.05
N GLY A 124 -20.16 -3.65 -0.16
CA GLY A 124 -20.85 -2.81 -1.16
C GLY A 124 -19.93 -2.17 -2.21
N THR A 125 -18.62 -2.05 -1.96
CA THR A 125 -17.65 -1.58 -2.97
C THR A 125 -17.28 -2.69 -3.97
N ASP A 126 -17.33 -3.95 -3.52
CA ASP A 126 -17.02 -5.13 -4.33
C ASP A 126 -17.94 -5.25 -5.56
N TYR A 127 -19.24 -4.98 -5.40
CA TYR A 127 -20.21 -5.05 -6.51
C TYR A 127 -19.86 -4.08 -7.65
N ARG A 128 -19.57 -2.81 -7.33
CA ARG A 128 -19.28 -1.76 -8.31
C ARG A 128 -17.96 -2.04 -9.05
N VAL A 129 -16.94 -2.44 -8.29
CA VAL A 129 -15.65 -2.86 -8.84
C VAL A 129 -15.81 -4.10 -9.74
N SER A 130 -16.66 -5.05 -9.36
CA SER A 130 -16.90 -6.25 -10.17
C SER A 130 -17.50 -5.95 -11.54
N GLU A 131 -18.43 -4.99 -11.64
CA GLU A 131 -19.00 -4.58 -12.93
C GLU A 131 -17.98 -3.85 -13.80
N GLU A 132 -17.25 -2.88 -13.24
CA GLU A 132 -16.21 -2.12 -13.96
C GLU A 132 -15.10 -3.04 -14.50
N ILE A 133 -14.70 -4.04 -13.71
CA ILE A 133 -13.72 -5.06 -14.12
C ILE A 133 -14.29 -5.93 -15.25
N ARG A 134 -15.54 -6.37 -15.14
CA ARG A 134 -16.16 -7.26 -16.12
C ARG A 134 -16.31 -6.58 -17.48
N ASP A 135 -16.71 -5.32 -17.49
CA ASP A 135 -16.82 -4.52 -18.71
C ASP A 135 -15.45 -4.29 -19.36
N PHE A 136 -14.42 -4.06 -18.54
CA PHE A 136 -13.04 -3.97 -19.01
C PHE A 136 -12.55 -5.28 -19.66
N GLU A 137 -12.76 -6.42 -18.98
CA GLU A 137 -12.37 -7.74 -19.49
C GLU A 137 -13.07 -8.08 -20.81
N TRP A 138 -14.36 -7.78 -20.92
CA TRP A 138 -15.12 -7.93 -22.16
C TRP A 138 -14.51 -7.14 -23.32
N ASN A 139 -14.10 -5.89 -23.07
CA ASN A 139 -13.45 -5.05 -24.08
C ASN A 139 -12.08 -5.61 -24.48
N MET A 140 -11.27 -6.07 -23.51
CA MET A 140 -9.97 -6.68 -23.76
C MET A 140 -10.07 -7.96 -24.60
N GLN A 141 -11.04 -8.83 -24.30
CA GLN A 141 -11.29 -10.05 -25.08
C GLN A 141 -11.65 -9.74 -26.53
N LYS A 142 -12.51 -8.74 -26.76
CA LYS A 142 -12.85 -8.27 -28.11
C LYS A 142 -11.63 -7.74 -28.86
N MET A 143 -10.76 -6.99 -28.19
CA MET A 143 -9.53 -6.47 -28.80
C MET A 143 -8.55 -7.59 -29.16
N ALA A 144 -8.32 -8.54 -28.26
CA ALA A 144 -7.46 -9.70 -28.50
C ALA A 144 -7.99 -10.59 -29.64
N ALA A 145 -9.30 -10.81 -29.69
CA ALA A 145 -9.94 -11.57 -30.77
C ALA A 145 -9.78 -10.87 -32.14
N LYS A 146 -9.91 -9.54 -32.19
CA LYS A 146 -9.67 -8.75 -33.41
C LYS A 146 -8.20 -8.81 -33.86
N ALA A 147 -7.25 -8.70 -32.93
CA ALA A 147 -5.82 -8.79 -33.24
C ALA A 147 -5.45 -10.15 -33.83
N THR A 148 -5.97 -11.23 -33.24
CA THR A 148 -5.76 -12.61 -33.74
C THR A 148 -6.39 -12.83 -35.12
N ALA A 149 -7.53 -12.19 -35.41
CA ALA A 149 -8.20 -12.30 -36.71
C ALA A 149 -7.48 -11.53 -37.83
N TYR A 150 -6.72 -10.49 -37.50
CA TYR A 150 -5.89 -9.74 -38.43
C TYR A 150 -4.64 -10.54 -38.87
N ASP A 151 -3.99 -11.18 -37.90
CA ASP A 151 -2.76 -11.96 -38.10
C ASP A 151 -2.98 -13.19 -39.02
N ARG A 152 -4.18 -13.80 -39.01
CA ARG A 152 -4.52 -14.95 -39.87
C ARG A 152 -4.90 -14.59 -41.33
N ARG A 153 -5.02 -13.31 -41.65
CA ARG A 153 -5.36 -12.83 -43.02
C ARG A 153 -4.16 -12.22 -43.76
N SER A 154 -3.00 -12.18 -43.12
CA SER A 154 -1.72 -11.71 -43.68
C SER A 154 -0.88 -12.90 -44.11
#